data_AF-A0A2N2CI76-F1
#
_entry.id   AF-A0A2N2CI76-F1
#
_cell.length_a   1.000
_cell.length_b   1.000
_cell.length_c   1.000
_cell.angle_alpha   90.00
_cell.angle_beta   90.00
_cell.angle_gamma   90.00
#
_symmetry.space_group_name_H-M   'P 1'
#
loop_
_entity.id
_entity.type
_entity.pdbx_description
1 polymer ?
#
loop_
_entity_poly.entity_id
_entity_poly.type
_entity_poly.pdbx_seq_one_letter_code
_entity_poly.pdbx_strand_id
1 'polypeptide(L)'
;MTKEAVISIARTVVGDARLTEFELESDDHPPYFELEFKGNGREYDLKIEAVTGAILQSKVEYDDDDDDDDDDDDDDDDDDDDDDDDDDDDDEEDDD
;
A
#
# COMPACT_ATOMS: atom_id res chain seq x y z
N MET A 1 -19.02 26.61 -8.99
CA MET A 1 -18.92 25.94 -10.32
C MET A 1 -20.15 25.08 -10.60
N THR A 2 -20.31 24.55 -11.83
CA THR A 2 -21.30 23.51 -12.15
C THR A 2 -20.69 22.11 -12.00
N LYS A 3 -21.52 21.11 -11.71
CA LYS A 3 -21.11 19.69 -11.65
C LYS A 3 -20.35 19.26 -12.91
N GLU A 4 -20.82 19.66 -14.10
CA GLU A 4 -20.19 19.32 -15.38
C GLU A 4 -18.78 19.89 -15.52
N ALA A 5 -18.55 21.13 -15.07
CA ALA A 5 -17.22 21.75 -15.11
C ALA A 5 -16.23 21.02 -14.19
N VAL A 6 -16.69 20.64 -12.98
CA VAL A 6 -15.86 19.92 -12.01
C VAL A 6 -15.49 18.53 -12.52
N ILE A 7 -16.44 17.79 -13.10
CA ILE A 7 -16.18 16.49 -13.73
C ILE A 7 -15.18 16.65 -14.89
N SER A 8 -15.28 17.73 -15.67
CA SER A 8 -14.33 17.99 -16.74
C SER A 8 -12.90 18.19 -16.22
N ILE A 9 -12.73 18.90 -15.09
CA ILE A 9 -11.41 19.08 -14.46
C ILE A 9 -10.91 17.72 -13.95
N ALA A 10 -11.74 16.98 -13.21
CA ALA A 10 -11.38 15.68 -12.67
C ALA A 10 -10.96 14.68 -13.76
N ARG A 11 -11.66 14.66 -14.91
CA ARG A 11 -11.31 13.85 -16.08
C ARG A 11 -9.92 14.13 -16.66
N THR A 12 -9.37 15.33 -16.47
CA THR A 12 -7.99 15.60 -16.88
C THR A 12 -6.95 14.86 -16.03
N VAL A 13 -7.35 14.42 -14.83
CA VAL A 13 -6.50 13.68 -13.89
C VAL A 13 -6.71 12.17 -14.02
N VAL A 14 -7.98 11.72 -14.06
CA VAL A 14 -8.33 10.28 -14.03
C VAL A 14 -8.51 9.66 -15.41
N GLY A 15 -8.51 10.47 -16.48
CA GLY A 15 -8.74 10.01 -17.85
C GLY A 15 -10.15 9.45 -18.05
N ASP A 16 -10.23 8.22 -18.56
CA ASP A 16 -11.47 7.51 -18.88
C ASP A 16 -12.10 6.76 -17.69
N ALA A 17 -11.60 6.98 -16.47
CA ALA A 17 -12.20 6.38 -15.27
C ALA A 17 -13.67 6.79 -15.11
N ARG A 18 -14.48 5.87 -14.59
CA ARG A 18 -15.91 6.08 -14.41
C ARG A 18 -16.16 6.78 -13.08
N LEU A 19 -16.90 7.88 -13.10
CA LEU A 19 -17.39 8.55 -11.90
C LEU A 19 -18.30 7.59 -11.12
N THR A 20 -17.91 7.26 -9.89
CA THR A 20 -18.68 6.44 -8.95
C THR A 20 -19.46 7.33 -7.99
N GLU A 21 -18.83 8.39 -7.49
CA GLU A 21 -19.43 9.30 -6.52
C GLU A 21 -19.18 10.78 -6.84
N PHE A 22 -20.13 11.63 -6.45
CA PHE A 22 -20.01 13.07 -6.56
C PHE A 22 -20.78 13.73 -5.41
N GLU A 23 -20.06 14.36 -4.50
CA GLU A 23 -20.62 15.08 -3.36
C GLU A 23 -20.09 16.52 -3.31
N LEU A 24 -20.91 17.43 -2.79
CA LEU A 24 -20.51 18.82 -2.52
C LEU A 24 -20.45 18.99 -1.02
N GLU A 25 -19.24 19.24 -0.51
CA GLU A 25 -19.04 19.67 0.86
C GLU A 25 -19.08 21.20 0.92
N SER A 26 -20.17 21.71 1.48
CA SER A 26 -20.43 23.16 1.59
C SER A 26 -20.36 23.67 3.02
N ASP A 27 -20.24 22.77 4.00
CA ASP A 27 -20.06 23.15 5.40
C ASP A 27 -18.60 23.54 5.69
N ASP A 28 -17.65 22.99 4.93
CA ASP A 28 -16.24 23.35 5.00
C ASP A 28 -15.91 24.72 4.40
N HIS A 29 -14.80 25.32 4.85
CA HIS A 29 -14.34 26.63 4.39
C HIS A 29 -12.85 26.57 3.99
N PRO A 30 -12.52 26.48 2.70
CA PRO A 30 -13.41 26.68 1.53
C PRO A 30 -14.26 25.45 1.16
N PRO A 31 -15.46 25.65 0.60
CA PRO A 31 -16.30 24.54 0.13
C PRO A 31 -15.60 23.80 -1.02
N TYR A 32 -15.77 22.49 -1.10
CA TYR A 32 -15.14 21.65 -2.11
C TYR A 32 -16.07 20.54 -2.61
N PHE A 33 -15.80 20.05 -3.81
CA PHE A 33 -16.44 18.86 -4.38
C PHE A 33 -15.55 17.66 -4.15
N GLU A 34 -16.14 16.58 -3.65
CA GLU A 34 -15.51 15.27 -3.56
C GLU A 34 -16.00 14.40 -4.73
N LEU A 35 -15.08 13.82 -5.46
CA LEU A 35 -15.36 12.96 -6.59
C LEU A 35 -14.55 11.69 -6.46
N GLU A 36 -15.23 10.57 -6.62
CA GLU A 36 -14.60 9.27 -6.67
C GLU A 36 -14.73 8.71 -8.09
N PHE A 37 -13.65 8.13 -8.61
CA PHE A 37 -13.65 7.47 -9.90
C PHE A 37 -13.04 6.08 -9.80
N LYS A 38 -13.60 5.13 -10.54
CA LYS A 38 -13.05 3.77 -10.66
C LYS A 38 -12.75 3.43 -12.11
N GLY A 39 -11.57 2.88 -12.37
CA GLY A 39 -11.18 2.45 -13.71
C GLY A 39 -9.82 1.76 -13.74
N ASN A 40 -9.68 0.73 -14.58
CA ASN A 40 -8.43 -0.03 -14.76
C ASN A 40 -7.86 -0.61 -13.47
N GLY A 41 -8.72 -1.12 -12.56
CA GLY A 41 -8.30 -1.66 -11.27
C GLY A 41 -7.76 -0.60 -10.30
N ARG A 42 -8.12 0.66 -10.50
CA ARG A 42 -7.72 1.79 -9.64
C ARG A 42 -8.92 2.61 -9.23
N GLU A 43 -8.84 3.13 -8.03
CA GLU A 43 -9.79 4.07 -7.44
C GLU A 43 -9.10 5.42 -7.30
N TYR A 44 -9.80 6.50 -7.65
CA TYR A 44 -9.26 7.86 -7.65
C TYR A 44 -10.16 8.76 -6.83
N ASP A 45 -9.59 9.35 -5.78
CA ASP A 45 -10.26 10.32 -4.94
C ASP A 45 -9.77 11.72 -5.28
N LEU A 46 -10.70 12.61 -5.63
CA LEU A 46 -10.41 13.99 -5.99
C LEU A 46 -11.21 14.95 -5.13
N LYS A 47 -10.53 15.91 -4.53
CA LYS A 47 -11.15 17.06 -3.86
C LYS A 47 -10.86 18.32 -4.64
N ILE A 48 -11.90 19.00 -5.12
CA ILE A 48 -11.79 20.18 -5.98
C ILE A 48 -12.51 21.36 -5.33
N GLU A 49 -11.82 22.46 -5.11
CA GLU A 49 -12.36 23.67 -4.48
C GLU A 49 -13.53 24.24 -5.30
N ALA A 50 -14.67 24.53 -4.66
CA ALA A 50 -15.92 24.81 -5.36
C ALA A 50 -16.00 26.22 -5.99
N VAL A 51 -15.15 27.16 -5.53
CA VAL A 51 -15.12 28.55 -6.01
C VAL A 51 -14.12 28.71 -7.15
N THR A 52 -12.88 28.25 -6.99
CA THR A 52 -11.80 28.42 -7.97
C THR A 52 -11.62 27.23 -8.92
N GLY A 53 -11.96 26.01 -8.48
CA GLY A 53 -11.66 24.78 -9.20
C GLY A 53 -10.23 24.28 -9.05
N ALA A 54 -9.50 24.79 -8.05
CA ALA A 54 -8.23 24.22 -7.65
C ALA A 54 -8.40 22.78 -7.15
N ILE A 55 -7.55 21.87 -7.60
CA ILE A 55 -7.47 20.52 -7.06
C ILE A 55 -6.78 20.63 -5.69
N LEU A 56 -7.53 20.39 -4.63
CA LEU A 56 -7.05 20.39 -3.25
C LEU A 56 -6.35 19.07 -2.92
N GLN A 57 -6.88 17.96 -3.44
CA GLN A 57 -6.33 16.63 -3.23
C GLN A 57 -6.59 15.71 -4.44
N SER A 58 -5.63 14.83 -4.72
CA SER A 58 -5.77 13.72 -5.66
C SER A 58 -5.08 12.49 -5.07
N LYS A 59 -5.84 11.43 -4.78
CA LYS A 59 -5.33 10.13 -4.32
C LYS A 59 -5.66 9.07 -5.37
N VAL A 60 -4.78 8.07 -5.51
CA VAL A 60 -5.01 6.88 -6.33
C VAL A 60 -4.72 5.66 -5.49
N GLU A 61 -5.71 4.79 -5.34
CA GLU A 61 -5.59 3.48 -4.69
C GLU A 61 -5.65 2.39 -5.76
N TYR A 62 -4.93 1.29 -5.52
CA TYR A 62 -4.96 0.10 -6.36
C TYR A 62 -5.92 -0.89 -5.71
N ASP A 63 -6.79 -1.49 -6.52
CA ASP A 63 -7.65 -2.61 -6.15
C ASP A 63 -6.77 -3.88 -6.13
N ASP A 64 -5.74 -3.87 -5.28
CA ASP A 64 -4.85 -5.02 -5.07
C ASP A 64 -5.51 -5.93 -4.03
N ASP A 65 -6.35 -6.83 -4.56
CA ASP A 65 -6.66 -8.12 -3.95
C ASP A 65 -5.42 -9.05 -4.12
N ASP A 66 -4.25 -8.60 -3.67
CA ASP A 66 -3.08 -9.49 -3.55
C ASP A 66 -3.17 -10.17 -2.18
N ASP A 67 -3.89 -11.29 -2.22
CA ASP A 67 -3.74 -12.48 -1.37
C ASP A 67 -2.25 -12.86 -1.20
N ASP A 68 -1.96 -13.56 -0.10
CA ASP A 68 -0.70 -14.27 0.22
C ASP A 68 0.53 -13.45 0.67
N ASP A 69 0.51 -13.03 1.94
CA ASP A 69 1.71 -13.14 2.79
C ASP A 69 1.58 -14.46 3.58
N ASP A 70 1.63 -15.57 2.83
CA ASP A 70 1.83 -16.92 3.34
C ASP A 70 3.35 -17.11 3.52
N ASP A 71 3.93 -16.42 4.50
CA ASP A 71 5.26 -16.76 5.02
C ASP A 71 5.06 -17.73 6.20
N ASP A 72 4.52 -18.89 5.84
CA ASP A 72 4.56 -20.13 6.63
C ASP A 72 5.99 -20.69 6.52
N ASP A 73 6.94 -20.04 7.19
CA ASP A 73 8.25 -20.65 7.49
C ASP A 73 8.05 -21.49 8.77
N ASP A 74 7.27 -22.55 8.59
CA ASP A 74 7.04 -23.64 9.55
C ASP A 74 8.35 -24.45 9.66
N ASP A 75 8.72 -24.76 10.91
CA ASP A 75 9.47 -25.94 11.38
C ASP A 75 10.66 -26.47 10.53
N ASP A 76 11.83 -26.77 11.09
CA ASP A 76 12.03 -27.62 12.26
C ASP A 76 13.54 -27.81 12.49
N ASP A 77 13.86 -28.29 13.69
CA ASP A 77 15.11 -28.88 14.18
C ASP A 77 16.19 -29.29 13.14
N ASP A 78 17.38 -28.72 13.29
CA ASP A 78 18.64 -29.42 13.03
C ASP A 78 19.73 -28.88 13.98
N ASP A 79 19.51 -29.01 15.29
CA ASP A 79 20.57 -28.94 16.30
C ASP A 79 21.29 -30.31 16.31
N ASP A 80 22.02 -30.55 15.22
CA ASP A 80 22.94 -31.67 15.02
C ASP A 80 24.24 -31.32 15.76
N ASP A 81 24.32 -31.73 17.03
CA ASP A 81 25.59 -31.88 17.76
C ASP A 81 25.49 -33.08 18.70
N ASP A 82 25.29 -34.25 18.09
CA ASP A 82 25.60 -35.56 18.66
C ASP A 82 26.99 -35.96 18.13
N ASP A 83 28.04 -35.76 18.93
CA ASP A 83 29.08 -36.79 19.03
C ASP A 83 29.80 -36.70 20.38
N ASP A 84 29.28 -37.56 21.26
CA ASP A 84 29.93 -38.21 22.38
C ASP A 84 31.36 -38.71 22.02
N ASP A 85 32.25 -38.68 23.02
CA ASP A 85 33.37 -39.61 23.19
C ASP A 85 34.42 -39.81 22.07
N ASP A 86 35.65 -39.34 22.30
CA ASP A 86 36.84 -40.17 22.04
C ASP A 86 38.03 -39.71 22.91
N ASP A 87 38.46 -40.64 23.78
CA ASP A 87 39.82 -40.91 24.31
C ASP A 87 40.67 -39.74 24.87
N ASP A 88 41.07 -39.69 26.15
CA ASP A 88 41.91 -40.66 26.90
C ASP A 88 43.17 -41.11 26.14
N ASP A 89 44.30 -40.42 26.33
CA ASP A 89 45.65 -41.00 26.51
C ASP A 89 46.61 -39.82 26.82
N ASP A 90 47.05 -39.66 28.06
CA ASP A 90 48.26 -40.28 28.63
C ASP A 90 49.55 -39.70 28.01
N ASP A 91 50.30 -39.01 28.88
CA ASP A 91 51.76 -39.07 29.03
C ASP A 91 52.62 -39.24 27.75
N GLU A 92 53.41 -38.22 27.39
CA GLU A 92 54.86 -38.42 27.24
C GLU A 92 55.63 -37.13 27.60
N GLU A 93 56.53 -37.32 28.57
CA GLU A 93 57.64 -36.48 29.01
C GLU A 93 58.68 -36.20 27.89
N ASP A 94 59.72 -35.44 28.27
CA ASP A 94 61.09 -35.32 27.71
C ASP A 94 61.50 -34.02 26.96
N ASP A 95 62.33 -33.25 27.67
CA ASP A 95 63.66 -32.70 27.32
C ASP A 95 63.86 -31.81 26.07
N ASP A 96 64.23 -30.53 26.29
CA ASP A 96 65.63 -30.01 26.24
C ASP A 96 65.71 -28.55 26.77
#